data_AF-A0A7W7ZAS3-F1
#
_entry.id   AF-A0A7W7ZAS3-F1
#
_cell.length_a   1.000
_cell.length_b   1.000
_cell.length_c   1.000
_cell.angle_alpha   90.00
_cell.angle_beta   90.00
_cell.angle_gamma   90.00
#
_symmetry.space_group_name_H-M   'P 1'
#
loop_
_entity.id
_entity.type
_entity.pdbx_description
1 polymer ?
#
loop_
_entity_poly.entity_id
_entity_poly.type
_entity_poly.pdbx_seq_one_letter_code
_entity_poly.pdbx_strand_id
1 'polypeptide(L)'
;MSASTSSLANPEDLRSPEKITKTLLACIVFAATFLDYWSYSRQFYSEPQAFRDVLAGAAAAPNQYRVGAIWVANFLSKHGHLGLRHAMTLLDGLSALLAVFLLYSLLRTSAFYRSAGNHLRWAGSAAFLAMVQFYLAWLIWYQRPETLPSAALVVIALWLLTPSSDASKTRPAWATISGLLLFSAAQGLVRADVAVTVNLGVLLVCLSGLGKGFSLSRWTMAAAGLAGALLSGGIQYSLMHVVYPHASYGSTPVFQLVLNLTDHLRIFPFLIFMLPWAWTMNFFARRREALAAPSAALLAGSTIFLLLWCVVGKIDEVRIFLPFALALVPATVQVAMRIASVEA
;
A
#
# COMPACT_ATOMS: atom_id res chain seq x y z
N MET A 1 27.83 39.91 -26.87
CA MET A 1 26.73 39.56 -25.94
C MET A 1 25.74 38.67 -26.69
N SER A 2 25.87 37.34 -26.59
CA SER A 2 24.89 36.42 -27.17
C SER A 2 23.68 36.36 -26.23
N ALA A 3 22.52 36.76 -26.74
CA ALA A 3 21.26 36.61 -26.04
C ALA A 3 21.02 35.12 -25.77
N SER A 4 21.02 34.75 -24.49
CA SER A 4 20.49 33.48 -24.00
C SER A 4 18.99 33.48 -24.28
N THR A 5 18.60 32.88 -25.40
CA THR A 5 17.21 32.53 -25.66
C THR A 5 16.81 31.47 -24.65
N SER A 6 16.04 31.91 -23.65
CA SER A 6 15.37 31.04 -22.69
C SER A 6 14.65 29.93 -23.45
N SER A 7 15.01 28.68 -23.18
CA SER A 7 14.37 27.51 -23.78
C SER A 7 12.92 27.45 -23.31
N LEU A 8 12.02 28.09 -24.07
CA LEU A 8 10.60 27.80 -24.00
C LEU A 8 10.46 26.29 -24.23
N ALA A 9 9.85 25.62 -23.26
CA ALA A 9 9.69 24.17 -23.25
C ALA A 9 9.18 23.69 -24.61
N ASN A 10 9.91 22.74 -25.21
CA ASN A 10 9.59 22.17 -26.51
C ASN A 10 8.12 21.68 -26.48
N PRO A 11 7.22 22.08 -27.39
CA PRO A 11 5.82 21.67 -27.36
C PRO A 11 5.62 20.15 -27.48
N GLU A 12 6.65 19.40 -27.88
CA GLU A 12 6.66 17.93 -27.84
C GLU A 12 6.72 17.35 -26.41
N ASP A 13 7.27 18.08 -25.45
CA ASP A 13 7.35 17.66 -24.04
C ASP A 13 5.97 17.66 -23.35
N LEU A 14 4.97 18.31 -23.95
CA LEU A 14 3.56 18.27 -23.54
C LEU A 14 2.79 17.08 -24.14
N ARG A 15 3.39 16.30 -25.06
CA ARG A 15 2.71 15.16 -25.70
C ARG A 15 2.67 13.89 -24.83
N SER A 16 3.54 13.80 -23.83
CA SER A 16 3.60 12.66 -22.90
C SER A 16 2.74 12.90 -21.66
N PRO A 17 1.88 11.95 -21.25
CA PRO A 17 1.03 12.09 -20.06
C PRO A 17 1.81 12.22 -18.75
N GLU A 18 3.12 11.97 -18.77
CA GLU A 18 3.96 11.87 -17.58
C GLU A 18 3.92 13.08 -16.66
N LYS A 19 4.27 14.26 -17.17
CA LYS A 19 4.42 15.47 -16.34
C LYS A 19 3.08 15.85 -15.72
N ILE A 20 2.03 15.87 -16.52
CA ILE A 20 0.67 16.18 -16.09
C ILE A 20 0.18 15.18 -15.03
N THR A 21 0.40 13.87 -15.25
CA THR A 21 0.01 12.85 -14.28
C THR A 21 0.73 13.02 -12.94
N LYS A 22 2.04 13.28 -12.96
CA LYS A 22 2.82 13.50 -11.72
C LYS A 22 2.32 14.73 -10.94
N THR A 23 2.03 15.82 -11.63
CA THR A 23 1.47 17.03 -11.01
C THR A 23 0.10 16.75 -10.39
N LEU A 24 -0.79 16.09 -11.13
CA LEU A 24 -2.13 15.74 -10.63
C LEU A 24 -2.06 14.75 -9.44
N LEU A 25 -1.14 13.78 -9.45
CA LEU A 25 -0.90 12.90 -8.31
C LEU A 25 -0.47 13.69 -7.06
N ALA A 26 0.42 14.68 -7.22
CA ALA A 26 0.81 15.54 -6.11
C ALA A 26 -0.40 16.31 -5.57
N CYS A 27 -1.23 16.89 -6.44
CA CYS A 27 -2.46 17.58 -6.04
C CYS A 27 -3.43 16.65 -5.28
N ILE A 28 -3.65 15.43 -5.77
CA ILE A 28 -4.49 14.41 -5.13
C ILE A 28 -3.96 14.10 -3.72
N VAL A 29 -2.65 13.84 -3.59
CA VAL A 29 -2.04 13.51 -2.30
C VAL A 29 -2.10 14.68 -1.32
N PHE A 30 -1.80 15.90 -1.77
CA PHE A 30 -1.87 17.07 -0.89
C PHE A 30 -3.31 17.36 -0.44
N ALA A 31 -4.29 17.18 -1.32
CA ALA A 31 -5.70 17.29 -0.95
C ALA A 31 -6.11 16.24 0.10
N ALA A 32 -5.74 14.97 -0.11
CA ALA A 32 -6.00 13.90 0.86
C ALA A 32 -5.30 14.17 2.21
N THR A 33 -4.02 14.58 2.18
CA THR A 33 -3.23 14.91 3.38
C THR A 33 -3.84 16.08 4.15
N PHE A 34 -4.36 17.10 3.45
CA PHE A 34 -5.06 18.22 4.08
C PHE A 34 -6.34 17.77 4.79
N LEU A 35 -7.10 16.83 4.20
CA LEU A 35 -8.28 16.27 4.86
C LEU A 35 -7.89 15.41 6.07
N ASP A 36 -6.82 14.61 5.97
CA ASP A 36 -6.29 13.79 7.07
C ASP A 36 -5.83 14.65 8.26
N TYR A 37 -5.24 15.81 7.99
CA TYR A 37 -4.89 16.78 9.03
C TYR A 37 -6.08 17.15 9.91
N TRP A 38 -7.24 17.39 9.31
CA TRP A 38 -8.46 17.74 10.04
C TRP A 38 -9.03 16.55 10.80
N SER A 39 -8.90 15.34 10.27
CA SER A 39 -9.26 14.10 10.97
C SER A 39 -8.39 13.92 12.23
N TYR A 40 -7.08 14.09 12.13
CA TYR A 40 -6.18 14.06 13.30
C TYR A 40 -6.46 15.19 14.28
N SER A 41 -6.78 16.39 13.78
CA SER A 41 -7.13 17.52 14.63
C SER A 41 -8.39 17.23 15.44
N ARG A 42 -9.44 16.69 14.79
CA ARG A 42 -10.67 16.27 15.46
C ARG A 42 -10.38 15.22 16.53
N GLN A 43 -9.64 14.17 16.20
CA GLN A 43 -9.28 13.12 17.15
C GLN A 43 -8.44 13.65 18.31
N PHE A 44 -7.48 14.53 18.05
CA PHE A 44 -6.64 15.13 19.08
C PHE A 44 -7.44 15.97 20.08
N TYR A 45 -8.45 16.70 19.62
CA TYR A 45 -9.29 17.50 20.51
C TYR A 45 -10.36 16.67 21.22
N SER A 46 -10.85 15.58 20.62
CA SER A 46 -11.82 14.69 21.28
C SER A 46 -11.16 13.75 22.29
N GLU A 47 -9.98 13.21 21.96
CA GLU A 47 -9.27 12.20 22.73
C GLU A 47 -7.76 12.49 22.77
N PRO A 48 -7.32 13.55 23.48
CA PRO A 48 -5.92 13.98 23.47
C PRO A 48 -4.94 12.95 24.03
N GLN A 49 -5.42 12.01 24.86
CA GLN A 49 -4.60 10.97 25.47
C GLN A 49 -4.39 9.75 24.57
N ALA A 50 -5.25 9.49 23.58
CA ALA A 50 -5.21 8.23 22.82
C ALA A 50 -3.83 7.93 22.20
N PHE A 51 -3.14 8.94 21.66
CA PHE A 51 -1.79 8.78 21.13
C PHE A 51 -0.71 8.70 22.21
N ARG A 52 -0.91 9.42 23.33
CA ARG A 52 0.02 9.41 24.46
C ARG A 52 -0.02 8.07 25.18
N ASP A 53 -1.18 7.44 25.28
CA ASP A 53 -1.34 6.12 25.88
C ASP A 53 -0.55 5.08 25.10
N VAL A 54 -0.57 5.10 23.77
CA VAL A 54 0.27 4.19 22.96
C VAL A 54 1.76 4.43 23.21
N LEU A 55 2.19 5.69 23.29
CA LEU A 55 3.58 6.07 23.58
C LEU A 55 4.01 5.69 25.01
N ALA A 56 3.08 5.74 25.97
CA ALA A 56 3.30 5.35 27.35
C ALA A 56 3.21 3.82 27.56
N GLY A 57 2.80 3.08 26.54
CA GLY A 57 2.57 1.64 26.66
C GLY A 57 1.28 1.28 27.42
N ALA A 58 0.33 2.21 27.54
CA ALA A 58 -0.89 2.05 28.33
C ALA A 58 -2.16 1.84 27.49
N ALA A 59 -2.06 1.81 26.16
CA ALA A 59 -3.21 1.62 25.30
C ALA A 59 -3.71 0.16 25.31
N ALA A 60 -4.98 -0.03 24.94
CA ALA A 60 -5.57 -1.36 24.75
C ALA A 60 -5.14 -2.00 23.42
N ALA A 61 -5.29 -3.33 23.33
CA ALA A 61 -5.14 -4.03 22.07
C ALA A 61 -6.32 -3.71 21.13
N PRO A 62 -6.12 -3.64 19.80
CA PRO A 62 -4.87 -3.89 19.07
C PRO A 62 -3.95 -2.66 18.93
N ASN A 63 -4.38 -1.46 19.36
CA ASN A 63 -3.66 -0.21 19.11
C ASN A 63 -2.25 -0.23 19.72
N GLN A 64 -2.09 -0.83 20.91
CA GLN A 64 -0.80 -0.95 21.59
C GLN A 64 0.24 -1.80 20.85
N TYR A 65 -0.19 -2.60 19.87
CA TYR A 65 0.71 -3.40 19.04
C TYR A 65 1.05 -2.77 17.69
N ARG A 66 0.48 -1.58 17.39
CA ARG A 66 0.67 -0.84 16.13
C ARG A 66 1.44 0.45 16.37
N VAL A 67 2.63 0.30 16.95
CA VAL A 67 3.40 1.42 17.50
C VAL A 67 4.25 2.17 16.47
N GLY A 68 4.60 1.53 15.35
CA GLY A 68 5.63 2.02 14.43
C GLY A 68 5.38 3.44 13.91
N ALA A 69 4.18 3.71 13.38
CA ALA A 69 3.85 5.03 12.83
C ALA A 69 3.84 6.12 13.92
N ILE A 70 3.30 5.80 15.11
CA ILE A 70 3.21 6.73 16.23
C ILE A 70 4.61 7.03 16.80
N TRP A 71 5.50 6.04 16.86
CA TRP A 71 6.89 6.24 17.28
C TRP A 71 7.65 7.16 16.32
N VAL A 72 7.51 6.96 15.01
CA VAL A 72 8.12 7.84 14.01
C VAL A 72 7.56 9.26 14.12
N ALA A 73 6.24 9.41 14.24
CA ALA A 73 5.63 10.73 14.43
C ALA A 73 6.10 11.42 15.72
N ASN A 74 6.26 10.67 16.82
CA ASN A 74 6.80 11.20 18.07
C ASN A 74 8.28 11.60 17.94
N PHE A 75 9.08 10.82 17.22
CA PHE A 75 10.47 11.17 16.92
C PHE A 75 10.54 12.49 16.13
N LEU A 76 9.75 12.62 15.06
CA LEU A 76 9.63 13.85 14.27
C LEU A 76 9.11 15.03 15.10
N SER A 77 8.16 14.78 16.00
CA SER A 77 7.61 15.80 16.89
C SER A 77 8.69 16.36 17.84
N LYS A 78 9.47 15.48 18.47
CA LYS A 78 10.55 15.85 19.41
C LYS A 78 11.69 16.61 18.74
N HIS A 79 12.09 16.20 17.55
CA HIS A 79 13.28 16.75 16.88
C HIS A 79 12.95 17.86 15.87
N GLY A 80 11.72 17.92 15.38
CA GLY A 80 11.25 18.92 14.41
C GLY A 80 10.44 20.07 15.04
N HIS A 81 10.24 20.06 16.36
CA HIS A 81 9.38 21.03 17.06
C HIS A 81 7.94 21.11 16.50
N LEU A 82 7.45 20.00 15.96
CA LEU A 82 6.09 19.89 15.41
C LEU A 82 5.17 19.27 16.47
N GLY A 83 3.93 19.75 16.59
CA GLY A 83 2.91 19.03 17.36
C GLY A 83 2.65 17.63 16.77
N LEU A 84 2.39 16.61 17.61
CA LEU A 84 2.26 15.21 17.18
C LEU A 84 1.27 15.00 16.01
N ARG A 85 0.15 15.72 16.00
CA ARG A 85 -0.83 15.70 14.89
C ARG A 85 -0.24 16.15 13.54
N HIS A 86 0.62 17.17 13.56
CA HIS A 86 1.30 17.66 12.36
C HIS A 86 2.35 16.66 11.89
N ALA A 87 3.07 16.04 12.83
CA ALA A 87 4.03 14.99 12.52
C ALA A 87 3.37 13.75 11.90
N MET A 88 2.20 13.32 12.40
CA MET A 88 1.41 12.24 11.78
C MET A 88 0.93 12.61 10.38
N THR A 89 0.38 13.81 10.22
CA THR A 89 -0.05 14.34 8.91
C THR A 89 1.12 14.37 7.92
N LEU A 90 2.30 14.83 8.36
CA LEU A 90 3.50 14.87 7.53
C LEU A 90 3.95 13.45 7.12
N LEU A 91 3.95 12.51 8.06
CA LEU A 91 4.29 11.11 7.80
C LEU A 91 3.33 10.49 6.77
N ASP A 92 2.03 10.75 6.89
CA ASP A 92 1.00 10.30 5.96
C ASP A 92 1.19 10.91 4.57
N GLY A 93 1.41 12.22 4.48
CA GLY A 93 1.65 12.90 3.20
C GLY A 93 2.91 12.39 2.49
N LEU A 94 4.01 12.20 3.22
CA LEU A 94 5.24 11.64 2.67
C LEU A 94 5.05 10.18 2.23
N SER A 95 4.33 9.38 3.01
CA SER A 95 4.02 7.98 2.69
C SER A 95 3.14 7.88 1.44
N ALA A 96 2.12 8.73 1.34
CA ALA A 96 1.23 8.80 0.18
C ALA A 96 1.98 9.23 -1.08
N LEU A 97 2.81 10.28 -1.02
CA LEU A 97 3.63 10.72 -2.15
C LEU A 97 4.55 9.58 -2.63
N LEU A 98 5.26 8.94 -1.70
CA LEU A 98 6.15 7.82 -2.00
C LEU A 98 5.38 6.68 -2.66
N ALA A 99 4.23 6.29 -2.11
CA ALA A 99 3.38 5.23 -2.65
C ALA A 99 2.92 5.54 -4.08
N VAL A 100 2.31 6.70 -4.32
CA VAL A 100 1.71 6.99 -5.64
C VAL A 100 2.77 7.18 -6.72
N PHE A 101 3.92 7.77 -6.41
CA PHE A 101 4.99 7.97 -7.39
C PHE A 101 5.70 6.65 -7.73
N LEU A 102 5.93 5.78 -6.74
CA LEU A 102 6.47 4.44 -7.00
C LEU A 102 5.47 3.60 -7.80
N LEU A 103 4.18 3.64 -7.48
CA LEU A 103 3.15 2.92 -8.25
C LEU A 103 3.04 3.43 -9.68
N TYR A 104 3.11 4.74 -9.90
CA TYR A 104 3.12 5.28 -11.25
C TYR A 104 4.39 4.90 -12.01
N SER A 105 5.54 4.86 -11.33
CA SER A 105 6.78 4.33 -11.89
C SER A 105 6.62 2.86 -12.31
N LEU A 106 6.01 2.02 -11.48
CA LEU A 106 5.74 0.60 -11.77
C LEU A 106 4.77 0.42 -12.95
N LEU A 107 3.73 1.24 -13.04
CA LEU A 107 2.83 1.23 -14.21
C LEU A 107 3.62 1.52 -15.49
N ARG A 108 4.47 2.55 -15.46
CA ARG A 108 5.23 3.00 -16.64
C ARG A 108 6.32 2.04 -17.08
N THR A 109 6.93 1.30 -16.15
CA THR A 109 7.97 0.31 -16.48
C THR A 109 7.38 -1.00 -16.98
N SER A 110 6.07 -1.23 -16.79
CA SER A 110 5.40 -2.40 -17.33
C SER A 110 5.57 -2.52 -18.85
N ALA A 111 5.75 -3.75 -19.34
CA ALA A 111 5.96 -4.02 -20.76
C ALA A 111 4.80 -3.48 -21.61
N PHE A 112 3.56 -3.67 -21.12
CA PHE A 112 2.36 -3.24 -21.82
C PHE A 112 2.26 -1.72 -21.96
N TYR A 113 2.53 -0.96 -20.88
CA TYR A 113 2.49 0.50 -20.95
C TYR A 113 3.58 1.06 -21.88
N ARG A 114 4.77 0.45 -21.88
CA ARG A 114 5.87 0.83 -22.78
C ARG A 114 5.56 0.53 -24.24
N SER A 115 4.87 -0.56 -24.56
CA SER A 115 4.49 -0.87 -25.95
C SER A 115 3.21 -0.17 -26.41
N ALA A 116 2.38 0.34 -25.50
CA ALA A 116 1.11 0.98 -25.83
C ALA A 116 1.29 2.29 -26.63
N GLY A 117 0.36 2.53 -27.57
CA GLY A 117 0.27 3.79 -28.30
C GLY A 117 -0.07 4.98 -27.39
N ASN A 118 0.11 6.22 -27.89
CA ASN A 118 -0.03 7.42 -27.08
C ASN A 118 -1.42 7.57 -26.43
N HIS A 119 -2.49 7.28 -27.18
CA HIS A 119 -3.87 7.33 -26.70
C HIS A 119 -4.11 6.37 -25.53
N LEU A 120 -3.64 5.12 -25.62
CA LEU A 120 -3.73 4.13 -24.55
C LEU A 120 -2.91 4.54 -23.32
N ARG A 121 -1.73 5.16 -23.51
CA ARG A 121 -0.94 5.68 -22.39
C ARG A 121 -1.68 6.80 -21.65
N TRP A 122 -2.31 7.72 -22.38
CA TRP A 122 -3.17 8.76 -21.79
C TRP A 122 -4.35 8.17 -21.03
N ALA A 123 -5.07 7.21 -21.62
CA ALA A 123 -6.16 6.50 -20.97
C ALA A 123 -5.69 5.74 -19.71
N GLY A 124 -4.54 5.08 -19.79
CA GLY A 124 -3.91 4.38 -18.66
C GLY A 124 -3.52 5.33 -17.51
N SER A 125 -2.92 6.47 -17.83
CA SER A 125 -2.62 7.52 -16.84
C SER A 125 -3.87 8.10 -16.19
N ALA A 126 -4.92 8.36 -16.97
CA ALA A 126 -6.19 8.85 -16.45
C ALA A 126 -6.87 7.81 -15.54
N ALA A 127 -6.90 6.55 -15.95
CA ALA A 127 -7.41 5.44 -15.13
C ALA A 127 -6.59 5.28 -13.84
N PHE A 128 -5.27 5.43 -13.90
CA PHE A 128 -4.40 5.42 -12.73
C PHE A 128 -4.74 6.53 -11.74
N LEU A 129 -4.88 7.77 -12.22
CA LEU A 129 -5.29 8.92 -11.39
C LEU A 129 -6.65 8.68 -10.73
N ALA A 130 -7.63 8.23 -11.51
CA ALA A 130 -8.98 7.94 -11.02
C ALA A 130 -8.96 6.85 -9.93
N MET A 131 -8.19 5.79 -10.13
CA MET A 131 -8.04 4.70 -9.16
C MET A 131 -7.33 5.13 -7.86
N VAL A 132 -6.27 5.94 -7.97
CA VAL A 132 -5.60 6.50 -6.80
C VAL A 132 -6.54 7.41 -6.03
N GLN A 133 -7.23 8.33 -6.71
CA GLN A 133 -8.23 9.22 -6.11
C GLN A 133 -9.35 8.41 -5.44
N PHE A 134 -9.88 7.39 -6.12
CA PHE A 134 -10.93 6.52 -5.60
C PHE A 134 -10.53 5.90 -4.27
N TYR A 135 -9.35 5.30 -4.19
CA TYR A 135 -8.89 4.66 -2.96
C TYR A 135 -8.54 5.65 -1.85
N LEU A 136 -7.88 6.76 -2.17
CA LEU A 136 -7.53 7.78 -1.16
C LEU A 136 -8.77 8.51 -0.61
N ALA A 137 -9.86 8.63 -1.37
CA ALA A 137 -11.10 9.22 -0.88
C ALA A 137 -11.71 8.46 0.32
N TRP A 138 -11.42 7.15 0.46
CA TRP A 138 -11.89 6.35 1.60
C TRP A 138 -11.21 6.70 2.92
N LEU A 139 -10.04 7.37 2.88
CA LEU A 139 -9.33 7.80 4.08
C LEU A 139 -10.12 8.83 4.89
N ILE A 140 -10.93 9.66 4.22
CA ILE A 140 -11.74 10.71 4.84
C ILE A 140 -12.61 10.15 5.99
N TRP A 141 -13.17 8.96 5.79
CA TRP A 141 -14.11 8.34 6.72
C TRP A 141 -13.42 7.45 7.75
N TYR A 142 -12.21 7.01 7.46
CA TYR A 142 -11.60 5.90 8.16
C TYR A 142 -10.16 6.19 8.60
N GLN A 143 -9.62 7.40 8.58
CA GLN A 143 -8.18 7.59 8.82
C GLN A 143 -7.64 6.95 10.12
N ARG A 144 -6.50 6.27 9.99
CA ARG A 144 -5.69 5.73 11.10
C ARG A 144 -4.20 5.96 10.82
N PRO A 145 -3.37 6.26 11.85
CA PRO A 145 -1.94 6.55 11.70
C PRO A 145 -1.12 5.51 10.93
N GLU A 146 -1.55 4.25 10.95
CA GLU A 146 -0.83 3.17 10.29
C GLU A 146 -1.18 2.98 8.80
N THR A 147 -2.24 3.62 8.30
CA THR A 147 -2.84 3.27 6.99
C THR A 147 -1.94 3.62 5.80
N LEU A 148 -1.55 4.89 5.68
CA LEU A 148 -0.71 5.37 4.59
C LEU A 148 0.75 4.89 4.71
N PRO A 149 1.37 4.85 5.91
CA PRO A 149 2.68 4.23 6.09
C PRO A 149 2.68 2.75 5.66
N SER A 150 1.63 2.01 6.04
CA SER A 150 1.46 0.62 5.59
C SER A 150 1.35 0.52 4.06
N ALA A 151 0.59 1.42 3.41
CA ALA A 151 0.48 1.42 1.95
C ALA A 151 1.84 1.69 1.29
N ALA A 152 2.60 2.68 1.76
CA ALA A 152 3.94 2.98 1.26
C ALA A 152 4.88 1.78 1.40
N LEU A 153 4.88 1.12 2.56
CA LEU A 153 5.67 -0.08 2.81
C LEU A 153 5.31 -1.22 1.85
N VAL A 154 4.02 -1.50 1.62
CA VAL A 154 3.59 -2.53 0.65
C VAL A 154 4.02 -2.17 -0.78
N VAL A 155 3.96 -0.89 -1.16
CA VAL A 155 4.43 -0.42 -2.47
C VAL A 155 5.94 -0.55 -2.61
N ILE A 156 6.72 -0.25 -1.56
CA ILE A 156 8.17 -0.47 -1.54
C ILE A 156 8.47 -1.97 -1.72
N ALA A 157 7.74 -2.84 -1.02
CA ALA A 157 7.88 -4.29 -1.20
C ALA A 157 7.61 -4.67 -2.67
N LEU A 158 6.49 -4.25 -3.25
CA LEU A 158 6.19 -4.48 -4.67
C LEU A 158 7.30 -3.98 -5.60
N TRP A 159 7.84 -2.80 -5.33
CA TRP A 159 8.94 -2.23 -6.10
C TRP A 159 10.23 -3.07 -5.98
N LEU A 160 10.54 -3.61 -4.80
CA LEU A 160 11.66 -4.54 -4.57
C LEU A 160 11.44 -5.91 -5.25
N LEU A 161 10.21 -6.41 -5.27
CA LEU A 161 9.84 -7.66 -5.93
C LEU A 161 9.94 -7.57 -7.46
N THR A 162 9.74 -6.38 -8.03
CA THR A 162 9.68 -6.17 -9.48
C THR A 162 11.08 -6.06 -10.09
N PRO A 163 11.44 -6.81 -11.13
CA PRO A 163 12.76 -6.69 -11.77
C PRO A 163 12.98 -5.30 -12.39
N SER A 164 14.22 -4.82 -12.39
CA SER A 164 14.57 -3.58 -13.11
C SER A 164 14.38 -3.79 -14.60
N SER A 165 13.73 -2.83 -15.28
CA SER A 165 13.61 -2.85 -16.75
C SER A 165 14.92 -2.53 -17.46
N ASP A 166 15.89 -1.98 -16.74
CA ASP A 166 17.20 -1.57 -17.24
C ASP A 166 18.26 -2.49 -16.63
N ALA A 167 18.93 -3.27 -17.49
CA ALA A 167 19.94 -4.26 -17.08
C ALA A 167 21.12 -3.61 -16.33
N SER A 168 21.46 -2.37 -16.67
CA SER A 168 22.53 -1.61 -16.01
C SER A 168 22.18 -1.18 -14.58
N LYS A 169 20.89 -1.21 -14.23
CA LYS A 169 20.34 -0.80 -12.93
C LYS A 169 19.83 -1.98 -12.12
N THR A 170 20.32 -3.19 -12.43
CA THR A 170 19.93 -4.38 -11.67
C THR A 170 20.40 -4.23 -10.23
N ARG A 171 19.43 -4.22 -9.30
CA ARG A 171 19.72 -4.12 -7.87
C ARG A 171 20.46 -5.38 -7.42
N PRO A 172 21.52 -5.25 -6.61
CA PRO A 172 22.21 -6.42 -6.11
C PRO A 172 21.27 -7.23 -5.20
N ALA A 173 21.44 -8.56 -5.20
CA ALA A 173 20.55 -9.47 -4.49
C ALA A 173 20.45 -9.16 -2.99
N TRP A 174 21.59 -8.86 -2.36
CA TRP A 174 21.63 -8.50 -0.94
C TRP A 174 20.79 -7.26 -0.63
N ALA A 175 20.79 -6.23 -1.49
CA ALA A 175 20.02 -5.02 -1.25
C ALA A 175 18.51 -5.28 -1.34
N THR A 176 18.10 -6.15 -2.27
CA THR A 176 16.70 -6.56 -2.41
C THR A 176 16.24 -7.37 -1.19
N ILE A 177 17.04 -8.35 -0.75
CA ILE A 177 16.74 -9.17 0.43
C ILE A 177 16.69 -8.30 1.69
N SER A 178 17.73 -7.50 1.94
CA SER A 178 17.76 -6.59 3.08
C SER A 178 16.58 -5.62 3.07
N GLY A 179 16.24 -5.07 1.90
CA GLY A 179 15.07 -4.20 1.74
C GLY A 179 13.76 -4.90 2.10
N LEU A 180 13.56 -6.14 1.66
CA LEU A 180 12.34 -6.93 1.97
C LEU A 180 12.25 -7.31 3.46
N LEU A 181 13.38 -7.62 4.10
CA LEU A 181 13.42 -7.90 5.54
C LEU A 181 13.20 -6.64 6.37
N LEU A 182 13.80 -5.50 5.98
CA LEU A 182 13.55 -4.20 6.62
C LEU A 182 12.09 -3.78 6.45
N PHE A 183 11.51 -3.96 5.26
CA PHE A 183 10.07 -3.80 5.04
C PHE A 183 9.28 -4.67 6.02
N SER A 184 9.59 -5.96 6.12
CA SER A 184 8.85 -6.88 6.99
C SER A 184 8.95 -6.49 8.47
N ALA A 185 10.12 -6.03 8.91
CA ALA A 185 10.32 -5.52 10.27
C ALA A 185 9.51 -4.24 10.54
N ALA A 186 9.65 -3.24 9.67
CA ALA A 186 8.93 -1.97 9.80
C ALA A 186 7.41 -2.18 9.74
N GLN A 187 6.96 -3.00 8.79
CA GLN A 187 5.56 -3.37 8.65
C GLN A 187 5.09 -4.23 9.84
N GLY A 188 5.95 -5.04 10.45
CA GLY A 188 5.65 -5.76 11.69
C GLY A 188 5.31 -4.84 12.87
N LEU A 189 5.95 -3.67 12.95
CA LEU A 189 5.66 -2.64 13.97
C LEU A 189 4.42 -1.79 13.66
N VAL A 190 4.03 -1.72 12.39
CA VAL A 190 2.90 -0.92 11.91
C VAL A 190 1.64 -1.79 11.86
N ARG A 191 1.69 -2.88 11.10
CA ARG A 191 0.63 -3.86 10.82
C ARG A 191 1.20 -5.21 10.38
N ALA A 192 1.50 -6.08 11.36
CA ALA A 192 2.10 -7.39 11.11
C ALA A 192 1.23 -8.32 10.24
N ASP A 193 -0.10 -8.24 10.35
CA ASP A 193 -1.05 -8.97 9.51
C ASP A 193 -0.84 -8.71 8.01
N VAL A 194 -0.60 -7.46 7.64
CA VAL A 194 -0.28 -7.06 6.26
C VAL A 194 1.10 -7.60 5.84
N ALA A 195 2.12 -7.47 6.70
CA ALA A 195 3.45 -7.98 6.40
C ALA A 195 3.45 -9.50 6.15
N VAL A 196 2.81 -10.25 7.05
CA VAL A 196 2.71 -11.71 6.99
C VAL A 196 2.00 -12.12 5.70
N THR A 197 0.85 -11.52 5.39
CA THR A 197 0.07 -11.89 4.20
C THR A 197 0.76 -11.52 2.88
N VAL A 198 1.45 -10.36 2.79
CA VAL A 198 2.30 -10.04 1.62
C VAL A 198 3.37 -11.10 1.42
N ASN A 199 4.10 -11.44 2.49
CA ASN A 199 5.19 -12.40 2.45
C ASN A 199 4.72 -13.83 2.14
N LEU A 200 3.56 -14.25 2.69
CA LEU A 200 2.91 -15.51 2.34
C LEU A 200 2.47 -15.52 0.87
N GLY A 201 1.97 -14.40 0.34
CA GLY A 201 1.66 -14.26 -1.08
C GLY A 201 2.88 -14.48 -1.98
N VAL A 202 4.03 -13.92 -1.61
CA VAL A 202 5.32 -14.16 -2.29
C VAL A 202 5.70 -15.64 -2.22
N LEU A 203 5.63 -16.24 -1.03
CA LEU A 203 5.95 -17.66 -0.83
C LEU A 203 5.05 -18.56 -1.70
N LEU A 204 3.73 -18.36 -1.67
CA LEU A 204 2.79 -19.15 -2.47
C LEU A 204 3.08 -19.04 -3.97
N VAL A 205 3.35 -17.83 -4.47
CA VAL A 205 3.67 -17.65 -5.89
C VAL A 205 5.00 -18.28 -6.25
N CYS A 206 6.01 -18.25 -5.38
CA CYS A 206 7.29 -18.93 -5.61
C CYS A 206 7.17 -20.46 -5.61
N LEU A 207 6.29 -21.01 -4.77
CA LEU A 207 5.97 -22.44 -4.74
C LEU A 207 5.10 -22.87 -5.93
N SER A 208 4.38 -21.91 -6.54
CA SER A 208 3.63 -22.12 -7.78
C SER A 208 4.51 -22.00 -9.02
N GLY A 209 4.02 -22.48 -10.17
CA GLY A 209 4.67 -22.25 -11.47
C GLY A 209 4.76 -20.77 -11.89
N LEU A 210 4.07 -19.87 -11.20
CA LEU A 210 3.99 -18.43 -11.50
C LEU A 210 5.16 -17.61 -10.94
N GLY A 211 6.10 -18.23 -10.22
CA GLY A 211 7.26 -17.54 -9.64
C GLY A 211 8.32 -17.07 -10.64
N LYS A 212 8.13 -17.29 -11.95
CA LYS A 212 9.03 -16.80 -13.00
C LYS A 212 8.73 -15.32 -13.27
N GLY A 213 9.63 -14.43 -12.89
CA GLY A 213 9.49 -12.98 -13.12
C GLY A 213 9.68 -12.07 -11.91
N PHE A 214 10.11 -12.63 -10.78
CA PHE A 214 10.62 -11.84 -9.65
C PHE A 214 11.99 -11.22 -9.96
N SER A 215 12.39 -10.25 -9.13
CA SER A 215 13.72 -9.63 -9.16
C SER A 215 14.88 -10.59 -8.84
N LEU A 216 14.62 -11.66 -8.08
CA LEU A 216 15.61 -12.70 -7.74
C LEU A 216 15.10 -14.10 -8.10
N SER A 217 15.95 -15.10 -7.91
CA SER A 217 15.58 -16.50 -8.10
C SER A 217 14.37 -16.88 -7.23
N ARG A 218 13.51 -17.77 -7.74
CA ARG A 218 12.27 -18.19 -7.05
C ARG A 218 12.53 -18.68 -5.61
N TRP A 219 13.64 -19.38 -5.40
CA TRP A 219 13.96 -19.98 -4.10
C TRP A 219 14.49 -18.95 -3.12
N THR A 220 15.29 -17.99 -3.60
CA THR A 220 15.71 -16.84 -2.81
C THR A 220 14.51 -16.01 -2.37
N MET A 221 13.53 -15.80 -3.28
CA MET A 221 12.31 -15.07 -2.96
C MET A 221 11.40 -15.84 -2.01
N ALA A 222 11.28 -17.16 -2.17
CA ALA A 222 10.56 -18.01 -1.22
C ALA A 222 11.17 -17.94 0.19
N ALA A 223 12.50 -18.06 0.29
CA ALA A 223 13.22 -17.97 1.56
C ALA A 223 13.07 -16.57 2.19
N ALA A 224 13.20 -15.50 1.40
CA ALA A 224 12.99 -14.14 1.86
C ALA A 224 11.55 -13.90 2.33
N GLY A 225 10.56 -14.42 1.61
CA GLY A 225 9.15 -14.37 2.00
C GLY A 225 8.90 -15.11 3.32
N LEU A 226 9.39 -16.34 3.46
CA LEU A 226 9.27 -17.09 4.73
C LEU A 226 9.93 -16.35 5.89
N ALA A 227 11.16 -15.87 5.70
CA ALA A 227 11.89 -15.10 6.71
C ALA A 227 11.15 -13.80 7.08
N GLY A 228 10.60 -13.09 6.10
CA GLY A 228 9.82 -11.87 6.33
C GLY A 228 8.51 -12.12 7.09
N ALA A 229 7.80 -13.21 6.78
CA ALA A 229 6.61 -13.63 7.52
C ALA A 229 6.94 -13.99 8.97
N LEU A 230 8.00 -14.76 9.20
CA LEU A 230 8.46 -15.12 10.55
C LEU A 230 8.94 -13.89 11.33
N LEU A 231 9.66 -12.97 10.68
CA LEU A 231 10.15 -11.75 11.31
C LEU A 231 9.00 -10.84 11.76
N SER A 232 8.05 -10.56 10.87
CA SER A 232 6.89 -9.72 11.19
C SER A 232 5.97 -10.37 12.23
N GLY A 233 5.70 -11.67 12.10
CA GLY A 233 4.96 -12.44 13.10
C GLY A 233 5.67 -12.50 14.45
N GLY A 234 6.99 -12.66 14.45
CA GLY A 234 7.83 -12.68 15.66
C GLY A 234 7.87 -11.32 16.37
N ILE A 235 7.93 -10.21 15.63
CA ILE A 235 7.79 -8.86 16.19
C ILE A 235 6.42 -8.71 16.87
N GLN A 236 5.35 -9.10 16.19
CA GLN A 236 4.01 -9.03 16.76
C GLN A 236 3.87 -9.90 18.02
N TYR A 237 4.39 -11.12 17.98
CA TYR A 237 4.43 -12.03 19.13
C TYR A 237 5.19 -11.43 20.31
N SER A 238 6.37 -10.84 20.05
CA SER A 238 7.17 -10.16 21.07
C SER A 238 6.43 -8.96 21.67
N LEU A 239 5.77 -8.14 20.85
CA LEU A 239 4.94 -7.04 21.33
C LEU A 239 3.81 -7.53 22.24
N MET A 240 3.15 -8.63 21.87
CA MET A 240 2.01 -9.18 22.61
C MET A 240 2.39 -9.86 23.92
N HIS A 241 3.53 -10.56 23.97
CA HIS A 241 3.87 -11.42 25.11
C HIS A 241 5.03 -10.93 25.96
N VAL A 242 5.88 -10.03 25.44
CA VAL A 242 7.09 -9.56 26.13
C VAL A 242 7.01 -8.06 26.41
N VAL A 243 6.73 -7.24 25.39
CA VAL A 243 6.79 -5.78 25.53
C VAL A 243 5.52 -5.20 26.15
N TYR A 244 4.35 -5.64 25.71
CA TYR A 244 3.04 -5.15 26.18
C TYR A 244 2.10 -6.30 26.59
N PRO A 245 2.50 -7.18 27.53
CA PRO A 245 1.71 -8.34 27.93
C PRO A 245 0.38 -7.98 28.62
N HIS A 246 0.28 -6.77 29.15
CA HIS A 246 -0.92 -6.27 29.83
C HIS A 246 -1.98 -5.69 28.86
N ALA A 247 -1.62 -5.43 27.60
CA ALA A 247 -2.57 -4.93 26.62
C ALA A 247 -3.60 -6.04 26.31
N SER A 248 -4.88 -5.77 26.60
CA SER A 248 -5.97 -6.72 26.35
C SER A 248 -6.97 -6.13 25.35
N TYR A 249 -7.67 -7.01 24.64
CA TYR A 249 -8.80 -6.64 23.78
C TYR A 249 -10.05 -6.23 24.60
N GLY A 250 -10.02 -6.42 25.92
CA GLY A 250 -11.13 -6.12 26.82
C GLY A 250 -12.37 -6.91 26.43
N SER A 251 -13.51 -6.22 26.33
CA SER A 251 -14.78 -6.79 25.87
C SER A 251 -14.95 -6.77 24.35
N THR A 252 -13.94 -6.37 23.58
CA THR A 252 -14.04 -6.26 22.13
C THR A 252 -14.00 -7.66 21.51
N PRO A 253 -15.04 -8.08 20.76
CA PRO A 253 -15.04 -9.40 20.15
C PRO A 253 -13.96 -9.48 19.06
N VAL A 254 -13.10 -10.50 19.15
CA VAL A 254 -12.01 -10.74 18.18
C VAL A 254 -12.57 -11.32 16.87
N PHE A 255 -13.64 -12.11 16.94
CA PHE A 255 -14.35 -12.62 15.77
C PHE A 255 -15.53 -11.71 15.43
N GLN A 256 -15.53 -11.18 14.21
CA GLN A 256 -16.53 -10.22 13.72
C GLN A 256 -17.44 -10.85 12.66
N LEU A 257 -17.26 -12.13 12.32
CA LEU A 257 -18.01 -12.81 11.26
C LEU A 257 -19.53 -12.72 11.44
N VAL A 258 -20.04 -12.97 12.65
CA VAL A 258 -21.49 -12.89 12.93
C VAL A 258 -21.99 -11.46 12.71
N LEU A 259 -21.26 -10.46 13.23
CA LEU A 259 -21.62 -9.05 13.06
C LEU A 259 -21.65 -8.65 11.58
N ASN A 260 -20.64 -9.10 10.81
CA ASN A 260 -20.52 -8.84 9.37
C ASN A 260 -21.68 -9.45 8.56
N LEU A 261 -22.25 -10.58 9.02
CA LEU A 261 -23.39 -11.22 8.35
C LEU A 261 -24.73 -10.59 8.72
N THR A 262 -24.86 -10.03 9.93
CA THR A 262 -26.12 -9.47 10.43
C THR A 262 -26.36 -8.02 10.06
N ASP A 263 -25.31 -7.21 9.85
CA ASP A 263 -25.45 -5.77 9.56
C ASP A 263 -25.31 -5.49 8.06
N HIS A 264 -26.41 -5.64 7.33
CA HIS A 264 -26.42 -5.55 5.85
C HIS A 264 -26.00 -4.19 5.29
N LEU A 265 -26.19 -3.10 6.04
CA LEU A 265 -25.85 -1.75 5.57
C LEU A 265 -24.34 -1.57 5.41
N ARG A 266 -23.54 -2.33 6.16
CA ARG A 266 -22.06 -2.31 6.10
C ARG A 266 -21.49 -2.96 4.85
N ILE A 267 -22.29 -3.74 4.14
CA ILE A 267 -21.86 -4.47 2.95
C ILE A 267 -21.68 -3.51 1.76
N PHE A 268 -22.46 -2.43 1.67
CA PHE A 268 -22.39 -1.52 0.52
C PHE A 268 -21.02 -0.83 0.38
N PRO A 269 -20.45 -0.18 1.42
CA PRO A 269 -19.09 0.38 1.35
C PRO A 269 -18.06 -0.67 0.93
N PHE A 270 -18.15 -1.87 1.49
CA PHE A 270 -17.27 -2.99 1.17
C PHE A 270 -17.34 -3.39 -0.30
N LEU A 271 -18.54 -3.60 -0.85
CA LEU A 271 -18.70 -4.01 -2.25
C LEU A 271 -18.17 -2.95 -3.21
N ILE A 272 -18.46 -1.68 -2.96
CA ILE A 272 -17.99 -0.57 -3.80
C ILE A 272 -16.47 -0.49 -3.74
N PHE A 273 -15.89 -0.51 -2.54
CA PHE A 273 -14.44 -0.46 -2.34
C PHE A 273 -13.71 -1.64 -3.01
N MET A 274 -14.27 -2.84 -2.91
CA MET A 274 -13.65 -4.07 -3.42
C MET A 274 -13.85 -4.29 -4.92
N LEU A 275 -14.71 -3.49 -5.59
CA LEU A 275 -15.03 -3.67 -7.01
C LEU A 275 -13.78 -3.74 -7.92
N PRO A 276 -12.80 -2.81 -7.84
CA PRO A 276 -11.65 -2.85 -8.75
C PRO A 276 -10.71 -4.02 -8.45
N TRP A 277 -10.60 -4.42 -7.18
CA TRP A 277 -9.87 -5.62 -6.77
C TRP A 277 -10.53 -6.88 -7.33
N ALA A 278 -11.85 -7.02 -7.16
CA ALA A 278 -12.61 -8.19 -7.62
C ALA A 278 -12.54 -8.32 -9.14
N TRP A 279 -12.60 -7.20 -9.86
CA TRP A 279 -12.41 -7.16 -11.30
C TRP A 279 -11.02 -7.65 -11.73
N THR A 280 -9.96 -7.16 -11.08
CA THR A 280 -8.57 -7.58 -11.34
C THR A 280 -8.39 -9.08 -11.05
N MET A 281 -8.97 -9.56 -9.95
CA MET A 281 -8.92 -10.97 -9.55
C MET A 281 -9.67 -11.88 -10.55
N ASN A 282 -10.87 -11.49 -10.98
CA ASN A 282 -11.63 -12.23 -11.99
C ASN A 282 -10.88 -12.30 -13.32
N PHE A 283 -10.24 -11.21 -13.75
CA PHE A 283 -9.42 -11.21 -14.96
C PHE A 283 -8.22 -12.15 -14.82
N PHE A 284 -7.52 -12.11 -13.68
CA PHE A 284 -6.40 -13.01 -13.39
C PHE A 284 -6.84 -14.49 -13.38
N ALA A 285 -7.97 -14.80 -12.76
CA ALA A 285 -8.51 -16.16 -12.72
C ALA A 285 -8.79 -16.71 -14.13
N ARG A 286 -9.28 -15.85 -15.03
CA ARG A 286 -9.57 -16.20 -16.44
C ARG A 286 -8.33 -16.21 -17.35
N ARG A 287 -7.33 -15.37 -17.07
CA ARG A 287 -6.14 -15.16 -17.91
C ARG A 287 -4.86 -15.11 -17.07
N ARG A 288 -4.47 -16.25 -16.51
CA ARG A 288 -3.35 -16.38 -15.55
C ARG A 288 -2.00 -15.86 -16.06
N GLU A 289 -1.76 -15.93 -17.37
CA GLU A 289 -0.49 -15.48 -17.99
C GLU A 289 -0.39 -13.96 -18.14
N ALA A 290 -1.46 -13.21 -17.87
CA ALA A 290 -1.48 -11.78 -18.12
C ALA A 290 -0.77 -10.95 -17.05
N LEU A 291 -0.55 -11.48 -15.84
CA LEU A 291 0.04 -10.75 -14.73
C LEU A 291 1.46 -11.20 -14.42
N ALA A 292 2.32 -10.22 -14.13
CA ALA A 292 3.68 -10.47 -13.67
C ALA A 292 3.69 -11.10 -12.27
N ALA A 293 4.73 -11.89 -11.97
CA ALA A 293 4.89 -12.58 -10.69
C ALA A 293 4.71 -11.68 -9.44
N PRO A 294 5.24 -10.45 -9.38
CA PRO A 294 5.01 -9.55 -8.25
C PRO A 294 3.54 -9.17 -8.04
N SER A 295 2.79 -8.92 -9.12
CA SER A 295 1.36 -8.62 -9.03
C SER A 295 0.54 -9.85 -8.63
N ALA A 296 0.92 -11.03 -9.12
CA ALA A 296 0.31 -12.29 -8.69
C ALA A 296 0.55 -12.55 -7.20
N ALA A 297 1.76 -12.24 -6.69
CA ALA A 297 2.09 -12.39 -5.28
C ALA A 297 1.26 -11.45 -4.40
N LEU A 298 1.08 -10.20 -4.81
CA LEU A 298 0.19 -9.27 -4.12
C LEU A 298 -1.28 -9.71 -4.19
N LEU A 299 -1.75 -10.22 -5.32
CA LEU A 299 -3.12 -10.77 -5.41
C LEU A 299 -3.30 -11.95 -4.46
N ALA A 300 -2.35 -12.89 -4.42
CA ALA A 300 -2.37 -14.01 -3.49
C ALA A 300 -2.37 -13.53 -2.03
N GLY A 301 -1.45 -12.64 -1.66
CA GLY A 301 -1.38 -12.07 -0.31
C GLY A 301 -2.64 -11.31 0.08
N SER A 302 -3.17 -10.49 -0.83
CA SER A 302 -4.42 -9.75 -0.64
C SER A 302 -5.63 -10.68 -0.47
N THR A 303 -5.63 -11.83 -1.14
CA THR A 303 -6.71 -12.83 -1.01
C THR A 303 -6.67 -13.47 0.38
N ILE A 304 -5.48 -13.88 0.86
CA ILE A 304 -5.31 -14.40 2.22
C ILE A 304 -5.78 -13.35 3.23
N PHE A 305 -5.36 -12.11 3.04
CA PHE A 305 -5.70 -11.00 3.92
C PHE A 305 -7.21 -10.69 3.92
N LEU A 306 -7.87 -10.75 2.76
CA LEU A 306 -9.33 -10.59 2.65
C LEU A 306 -10.06 -11.66 3.47
N LEU A 307 -9.63 -12.92 3.38
CA LEU A 307 -10.21 -14.02 4.16
C LEU A 307 -10.05 -13.79 5.67
N LEU A 308 -8.86 -13.38 6.11
CA LEU A 308 -8.62 -13.02 7.51
C LEU A 308 -9.50 -11.84 7.95
N TRP A 309 -9.62 -10.82 7.10
CA TRP A 309 -10.42 -9.63 7.36
C TRP A 309 -11.90 -9.98 7.52
N CYS A 310 -12.49 -10.80 6.63
CA CYS A 310 -13.89 -11.22 6.74
C CYS A 310 -14.20 -11.95 8.06
N VAL A 311 -13.21 -12.61 8.67
CA VAL A 311 -13.36 -13.37 9.91
C VAL A 311 -13.12 -12.50 11.16
N VAL A 312 -12.05 -11.70 11.16
CA VAL A 312 -11.52 -11.04 12.37
C VAL A 312 -11.78 -9.52 12.37
N GLY A 313 -11.93 -8.89 11.21
CA GLY A 313 -12.14 -7.45 11.12
C GLY A 313 -13.58 -7.07 10.76
N LYS A 314 -13.86 -5.78 10.92
CA LYS A 314 -15.16 -5.20 10.58
C LYS A 314 -15.22 -4.91 9.08
N ILE A 315 -16.24 -5.42 8.39
CA ILE A 315 -16.31 -5.38 6.92
C ILE A 315 -16.48 -3.96 6.35
N ASP A 316 -17.05 -3.04 7.12
CA ASP A 316 -17.17 -1.62 6.78
C ASP A 316 -15.85 -0.85 6.92
N GLU A 317 -14.86 -1.40 7.64
CA GLU A 317 -13.56 -0.78 7.84
C GLU A 317 -12.63 -1.02 6.63
N VAL A 318 -13.08 -0.60 5.45
CA VAL A 318 -12.43 -0.89 4.16
C VAL A 318 -10.98 -0.41 4.06
N ARG A 319 -10.60 0.60 4.85
CA ARG A 319 -9.21 1.07 5.00
C ARG A 319 -8.21 -0.04 5.33
N ILE A 320 -8.67 -1.09 6.01
CA ILE A 320 -7.83 -2.21 6.45
C ILE A 320 -7.17 -2.86 5.24
N PHE A 321 -7.86 -2.86 4.09
CA PHE A 321 -7.42 -3.44 2.83
C PHE A 321 -6.73 -2.44 1.89
N LEU A 322 -6.76 -1.14 2.21
CA LEU A 322 -6.19 -0.07 1.38
C LEU A 322 -4.74 -0.33 0.93
N PRO A 323 -3.81 -0.82 1.78
CA PRO A 323 -2.44 -1.09 1.35
C PRO A 323 -2.36 -2.03 0.15
N PHE A 324 -3.21 -3.07 0.11
CA PHE A 324 -3.29 -4.00 -1.01
C PHE A 324 -4.00 -3.40 -2.22
N ALA A 325 -5.15 -2.78 -1.99
CA ALA A 325 -5.95 -2.14 -3.03
C ALA A 325 -5.13 -1.10 -3.82
N LEU A 326 -4.42 -0.22 -3.12
CA LEU A 326 -3.57 0.80 -3.73
C LEU A 326 -2.39 0.17 -4.47
N ALA A 327 -1.73 -0.82 -3.87
CA ALA A 327 -0.59 -1.51 -4.50
C ALA A 327 -0.98 -2.28 -5.78
N LEU A 328 -2.24 -2.68 -5.91
CA LEU A 328 -2.78 -3.36 -7.10
C LEU A 328 -3.28 -2.41 -8.19
N VAL A 329 -3.27 -1.09 -7.97
CA VAL A 329 -3.71 -0.10 -8.98
C VAL A 329 -2.97 -0.26 -10.32
N PRO A 330 -1.62 -0.38 -10.38
CA PRO A 330 -0.94 -0.59 -11.66
C PRO A 330 -1.38 -1.84 -12.41
N ALA A 331 -1.70 -2.92 -11.69
CA ALA A 331 -2.20 -4.16 -12.30
C ALA A 331 -3.63 -3.98 -12.82
N THR A 332 -4.49 -3.35 -12.02
CA THR A 332 -5.87 -3.00 -12.39
C THR A 332 -5.92 -2.17 -13.67
N VAL A 333 -5.08 -1.13 -13.75
CA VAL A 333 -4.97 -0.27 -14.93
C VAL A 333 -4.46 -1.02 -16.15
N GLN A 334 -3.45 -1.89 -15.99
CA GLN A 334 -2.95 -2.71 -17.10
C GLN A 334 -4.02 -3.66 -17.64
N VAL A 335 -4.86 -4.23 -16.77
CA VAL A 335 -6.02 -5.03 -17.19
C VAL A 335 -6.99 -4.18 -18.01
N ALA A 336 -7.31 -2.98 -17.53
CA ALA A 336 -8.18 -2.03 -18.26
C ALA A 336 -7.66 -1.72 -19.66
N MET A 337 -6.37 -1.37 -19.75
CA MET A 337 -5.77 -0.99 -21.03
C MET A 337 -5.70 -2.18 -22.00
N ARG A 338 -5.48 -3.40 -21.50
CA ARG A 338 -5.48 -4.62 -22.34
C ARG A 338 -6.85 -4.92 -22.93
N ILE A 339 -7.92 -4.72 -22.18
CA ILE A 339 -9.28 -4.92 -22.67
C ILE A 339 -9.58 -3.87 -23.75
N ALA A 340 -9.30 -2.59 -23.45
CA ALA A 340 -9.49 -1.50 -24.40
C ALA A 340 -8.67 -1.68 -25.69
N SER A 341 -7.49 -2.29 -25.63
CA SER A 341 -6.67 -2.54 -26.84
C SER A 341 -7.16 -3.69 -27.73
N VAL A 342 -8.04 -4.57 -27.21
CA VAL A 342 -8.61 -5.67 -28.02
C VAL A 342 -9.87 -5.19 -28.77
N GLU A 343 -10.52 -4.15 -28.26
CA GLU A 343 -11.76 -3.59 -28.83
C GLU A 343 -11.52 -2.46 -29.85
N ALA A 344 -10.28 -1.96 -29.95
CA ALA A 344 -9.88 -0.87 -30.85
C ALA A 344 -9.23 -1.40 -32.14
#